data_AF-A0A222ENA2-F1
#
_entry.id   AF-A0A222ENA2-F1
#
_cell.length_a   1.000
_cell.length_b   1.000
_cell.length_c   1.000
_cell.angle_alpha   90.00
_cell.angle_beta   90.00
_cell.angle_gamma   90.00
#
_symmetry.space_group_name_H-M   'P 1'
#
loop_
_entity.id
_entity.type
_entity.pdbx_description
1 polymer ?
#
loop_
_entity_poly.entity_id
_entity_poly.type
_entity_poly.pdbx_seq_one_letter_code
_entity_poly.pdbx_strand_id
1 'polypeptide(L)'
;MKKILQMMFALGLTVVPSTLGTVKKASVNESKYENFIQSWNEFLYYRYDMSSSETDYVKKNIKSIVKDNLGDDPLFIDIFKDANIKFLSLVGDQLKVQFSNKKNKSIISEDIIKSFTLILYNYDNIDKFIKNTQDYLKLYPMIIDKNNYIQLEIEDKLKARYQNFIDWYSFELLYLNNINEFYDFLDFDAIKTTLESKNYIKADYLCSTNLKFYFRRDIKSLRNSEDKKIFFSKDKSVMTFNILKWLSKHTYLNPYDKDCANFFSIESIDYKKGYTTITLNKKYFDKSLIITLNEK
;
A
#
# COMPACT_ATOMS: atom_id res chain seq x y z
N MET A 1 -2.29 16.16 -1.14
CA MET A 1 -1.69 16.35 -2.49
C MET A 1 -0.55 15.37 -2.75
N LYS A 2 0.46 15.29 -1.86
CA LYS A 2 1.62 14.40 -1.96
C LYS A 2 1.27 12.90 -2.08
N LYS A 3 0.57 12.29 -1.09
CA LYS A 3 0.06 10.89 -1.13
C LYS A 3 -0.97 10.57 -2.23
N ILE A 4 -1.47 11.59 -2.93
CA ILE A 4 -2.76 11.57 -3.63
C ILE A 4 -2.60 11.60 -5.16
N LEU A 5 -1.54 12.22 -5.70
CA LEU A 5 -1.04 11.89 -7.05
C LEU A 5 -0.54 10.44 -7.12
N GLN A 6 0.08 9.99 -6.02
CA GLN A 6 0.78 8.71 -5.83
C GLN A 6 -0.15 7.48 -5.92
N MET A 7 -1.46 7.71 -5.91
CA MET A 7 -2.50 6.69 -5.98
C MET A 7 -3.33 6.77 -7.28
N MET A 8 -3.49 7.96 -7.86
CA MET A 8 -4.38 8.16 -9.02
C MET A 8 -3.81 7.62 -10.34
N PHE A 9 -2.48 7.43 -10.38
CA PHE A 9 -1.79 6.68 -11.43
C PHE A 9 -1.81 5.17 -11.28
N ALA A 10 -2.04 4.65 -10.08
CA ALA A 10 -2.04 3.21 -9.86
C ALA A 10 -3.12 2.44 -10.67
N LEU A 11 -4.08 3.17 -11.26
CA LEU A 11 -5.28 2.69 -11.94
C LEU A 11 -5.50 3.27 -13.36
N GLY A 12 -4.55 4.02 -13.93
CA GLY A 12 -4.67 4.54 -15.31
C GLY A 12 -5.69 5.67 -15.53
N LEU A 13 -5.77 6.68 -14.65
CA LEU A 13 -6.65 7.84 -14.80
C LEU A 13 -5.87 9.16 -15.00
N THR A 14 -6.21 9.89 -16.04
CA THR A 14 -5.84 11.29 -16.29
C THR A 14 -6.50 12.20 -15.25
N VAL A 15 -5.71 12.85 -14.40
CA VAL A 15 -6.22 13.79 -13.40
C VAL A 15 -6.08 15.22 -13.93
N VAL A 16 -7.21 15.81 -14.33
CA VAL A 16 -7.31 17.24 -14.62
C VAL A 16 -7.65 17.98 -13.31
N PRO A 17 -6.77 18.83 -12.76
CA PRO A 17 -7.10 19.60 -11.57
C PRO A 17 -8.17 20.66 -11.90
N SER A 18 -9.27 20.68 -11.15
CA SER A 18 -10.39 21.62 -11.33
C SER A 18 -10.22 22.96 -10.59
N THR A 19 -9.00 23.46 -10.44
CA THR A 19 -8.78 24.78 -9.84
C THR A 19 -7.93 25.66 -10.74
N LEU A 20 -8.64 26.49 -11.51
CA LEU A 20 -8.15 27.68 -12.20
C LEU A 20 -7.51 28.64 -11.17
N GLY A 21 -6.24 28.42 -10.88
CA GLY A 21 -5.40 29.39 -10.20
C GLY A 21 -5.18 30.56 -11.15
N THR A 22 -5.94 31.64 -10.92
CA THR A 22 -5.76 33.00 -11.45
C THR A 22 -5.12 33.09 -12.84
N VAL A 23 -5.98 33.10 -13.87
CA VAL A 23 -5.64 33.60 -15.20
C VAL A 23 -4.99 34.97 -15.02
N LYS A 24 -3.66 35.05 -15.11
CA LYS A 24 -2.98 36.32 -15.38
C LYS A 24 -3.64 36.86 -16.63
N LYS A 25 -4.17 38.08 -16.57
CA LYS A 25 -4.86 38.76 -17.68
C LYS A 25 -4.15 38.42 -18.99
N ALA A 26 -4.78 37.58 -19.81
CA ALA A 26 -4.31 37.25 -21.13
C ALA A 26 -4.11 38.56 -21.89
N SER A 27 -2.94 38.73 -22.48
CA SER A 27 -2.74 39.80 -23.44
C SER A 27 -3.69 39.58 -24.63
N VAL A 28 -4.12 40.65 -25.29
CA VAL A 28 -5.13 40.62 -26.38
C VAL A 28 -4.70 39.77 -27.60
N ASN A 29 -3.46 39.26 -27.61
CA ASN A 29 -2.86 38.55 -28.74
C ASN A 29 -2.49 37.07 -28.47
N GLU A 30 -2.78 36.51 -27.29
CA GLU A 30 -2.42 35.11 -26.98
C GLU A 30 -3.34 34.11 -27.68
N SER A 31 -2.73 33.14 -28.35
CA SER A 31 -3.42 32.06 -29.04
C SER A 31 -4.12 31.12 -28.04
N LYS A 32 -5.27 30.56 -28.40
CA LYS A 32 -5.97 29.55 -27.57
C LYS A 32 -5.08 28.34 -27.25
N TYR A 33 -4.12 28.02 -28.12
CA TYR A 33 -3.17 26.93 -27.93
C TYR A 33 -2.07 27.30 -26.92
N GLU A 34 -1.66 28.56 -26.88
CA GLU A 34 -0.71 29.06 -25.89
C GLU A 34 -1.32 29.03 -24.50
N ASN A 35 -2.55 29.53 -24.37
CA ASN A 35 -3.33 29.46 -23.14
C ASN A 35 -3.51 28.02 -22.66
N PHE A 36 -3.75 27.09 -23.59
CA PHE A 36 -3.82 25.66 -23.27
C PHE A 36 -2.51 25.11 -22.73
N ILE A 37 -1.38 25.36 -23.41
CA ILE A 37 -0.06 24.88 -22.95
C ILE A 37 0.28 25.48 -21.58
N GLN A 38 0.06 26.78 -21.38
CA GLN A 38 0.37 27.46 -20.11
C GLN A 38 -0.51 26.99 -18.95
N SER A 39 -1.80 26.73 -19.18
CA SER A 39 -2.74 26.24 -18.16
C SER A 39 -2.62 24.75 -17.84
N TRP A 40 -1.83 24.01 -18.61
CA TRP A 40 -1.69 22.56 -18.45
C TRP A 40 -1.12 22.14 -17.07
N ASN A 41 -1.58 20.99 -16.56
CA ASN A 41 -1.07 20.31 -15.38
C ASN A 41 0.47 20.20 -15.42
N GLU A 42 1.10 20.51 -14.30
CA GLU A 42 2.55 20.48 -14.15
C GLU A 42 3.10 19.06 -14.03
N PHE A 43 2.28 18.03 -13.85
CA PHE A 43 2.75 16.66 -13.66
C PHE A 43 2.62 15.78 -14.92
N LEU A 44 3.70 15.05 -15.23
CA LEU A 44 3.77 14.06 -16.29
C LEU A 44 4.17 12.71 -15.73
N TYR A 45 3.72 11.64 -16.36
CA TYR A 45 3.94 10.28 -15.88
C TYR A 45 4.27 9.36 -17.03
N TYR A 46 5.29 8.54 -16.85
CA TYR A 46 5.71 7.67 -17.93
C TYR A 46 6.41 6.43 -17.41
N ARG A 47 6.09 5.29 -18.03
CA ARG A 47 6.80 4.05 -17.74
C ARG A 47 8.25 4.21 -18.19
N TYR A 48 9.18 3.80 -17.35
CA TYR A 48 10.61 3.86 -17.59
C TYR A 48 11.17 2.47 -17.83
N ASP A 49 11.58 2.20 -19.05
CA ASP A 49 12.42 1.05 -19.35
C ASP A 49 13.86 1.41 -18.95
N MET A 50 14.34 0.77 -17.87
CA MET A 50 15.62 1.05 -17.21
C MET A 50 16.84 0.58 -18.04
N SER A 51 16.67 0.39 -19.35
CA SER A 51 17.70 -0.01 -20.30
C SER A 51 18.72 1.09 -20.65
N SER A 52 18.49 2.34 -20.22
CA SER A 52 19.38 3.49 -20.44
C SER A 52 19.30 4.49 -19.28
N SER A 53 20.04 5.60 -19.31
CA SER A 53 19.92 6.66 -18.29
C SER A 53 18.57 7.39 -18.37
N GLU A 54 18.06 7.92 -17.26
CA GLU A 54 16.77 8.64 -17.23
C GLU A 54 16.73 9.78 -18.26
N THR A 55 17.79 10.58 -18.32
CA THR A 55 17.88 11.71 -19.25
C THR A 55 17.86 11.27 -20.70
N ASP A 56 18.63 10.23 -21.06
CA ASP A 56 18.66 9.71 -22.42
C ASP A 56 17.33 9.08 -22.82
N TYR A 57 16.71 8.35 -21.88
CA TYR A 57 15.41 7.74 -22.05
C TYR A 57 14.33 8.79 -22.31
N VAL A 58 14.26 9.82 -21.46
CA VAL A 58 13.29 10.92 -21.58
C VAL A 58 13.50 11.70 -22.87
N LYS A 59 14.75 11.99 -23.23
CA LYS A 59 15.08 12.67 -24.49
C LYS A 59 14.60 11.88 -25.71
N LYS A 60 14.77 10.56 -25.73
CA LYS A 60 14.30 9.68 -26.81
C LYS A 60 12.77 9.58 -26.84
N ASN A 61 12.11 9.61 -25.68
CA ASN A 61 10.67 9.36 -25.54
C ASN A 61 9.81 10.62 -25.33
N ILE A 62 10.36 11.83 -25.40
CA ILE A 62 9.66 13.08 -25.04
C ILE A 62 8.31 13.26 -25.72
N LYS A 63 8.19 12.88 -26.99
CA LYS A 63 6.92 12.98 -27.73
C LYS A 63 5.88 12.04 -27.15
N SER A 64 6.26 10.80 -26.84
CA SER A 64 5.36 9.80 -26.23
C SER A 64 4.98 10.22 -24.82
N ILE A 65 5.93 10.72 -24.02
CA ILE A 65 5.67 11.27 -22.67
C ILE A 65 4.59 12.35 -22.73
N VAL A 66 4.76 13.35 -23.59
CA VAL A 66 3.79 14.45 -23.72
C VAL A 66 2.46 13.94 -24.26
N LYS A 67 2.47 13.02 -25.23
CA LYS A 67 1.26 12.44 -25.82
C LYS A 67 0.44 11.64 -24.81
N ASP A 68 1.06 10.74 -24.06
CA ASP A 68 0.35 9.80 -23.18
C ASP A 68 -0.27 10.50 -21.95
N ASN A 69 0.22 11.69 -21.61
CA ASN A 69 -0.31 12.50 -20.51
C ASN A 69 -1.37 13.53 -20.94
N LEU A 70 -1.57 13.70 -22.25
CA LEU A 70 -2.49 14.70 -22.83
C LEU A 70 -3.47 14.16 -23.84
N GLY A 71 -3.27 12.91 -24.26
CA GLY A 71 -3.99 12.29 -25.35
C GLY A 71 -5.45 12.20 -25.00
N ASP A 72 -6.21 13.15 -25.56
CA ASP A 72 -7.62 13.12 -25.97
C ASP A 72 -8.19 14.54 -26.10
N ASP A 73 -7.49 15.57 -25.62
CA ASP A 73 -7.93 16.96 -25.79
C ASP A 73 -7.82 17.42 -27.27
N PRO A 74 -8.91 17.92 -27.89
CA PRO A 74 -8.89 18.40 -29.27
C PRO A 74 -7.84 19.48 -29.55
N LEU A 75 -7.59 20.40 -28.61
CA LEU A 75 -6.54 21.42 -28.75
C LEU A 75 -5.15 20.80 -28.73
N PHE A 76 -4.94 19.76 -27.93
CA PHE A 76 -3.68 19.05 -27.91
C PHE A 76 -3.43 18.29 -29.22
N ILE A 77 -4.46 17.71 -29.84
CA ILE A 77 -4.31 17.01 -31.13
C ILE A 77 -3.72 17.96 -32.18
N ASP A 78 -4.23 19.19 -32.25
CA ASP A 78 -3.72 20.23 -33.14
C ASP A 78 -2.28 20.66 -32.78
N ILE A 79 -1.98 20.84 -31.48
CA ILE A 79 -0.63 21.14 -31.01
C ILE A 79 0.35 20.03 -31.40
N PHE A 80 0.02 18.77 -31.14
CA PHE A 80 0.88 17.63 -31.45
C PHE A 80 1.13 17.49 -32.97
N LYS A 81 0.12 17.84 -33.78
CA LYS A 81 0.20 17.83 -35.23
C LYS A 81 1.03 18.98 -35.79
N ASP A 82 0.89 20.19 -35.27
CA ASP A 82 1.40 21.42 -35.89
C ASP A 82 2.55 22.10 -35.13
N ALA A 83 2.90 21.66 -33.90
CA ALA A 83 4.09 22.08 -33.17
C ALA A 83 5.17 20.99 -33.09
N ASN A 84 6.43 21.43 -33.05
CA ASN A 84 7.58 20.67 -32.62
C ASN A 84 7.62 20.64 -31.09
N ILE A 85 7.82 19.44 -30.53
CA ILE A 85 7.99 19.21 -29.10
C ILE A 85 9.43 18.77 -28.89
N LYS A 86 10.22 19.57 -28.16
CA LYS A 86 11.65 19.32 -27.94
C LYS A 86 11.97 19.21 -26.45
N PHE A 87 12.76 18.20 -26.12
CA PHE A 87 13.43 18.10 -24.84
C PHE A 87 14.48 19.19 -24.70
N LEU A 88 14.48 19.93 -23.59
CA LEU A 88 15.53 20.89 -23.25
C LEU A 88 16.44 20.36 -22.14
N SER A 89 15.88 19.98 -20.99
CA SER A 89 16.65 19.47 -19.85
C SER A 89 15.78 18.64 -18.91
N LEU A 90 16.45 17.80 -18.12
CA LEU A 90 15.91 17.10 -16.96
C LEU A 90 16.88 17.31 -15.79
N VAL A 91 16.40 17.89 -14.69
CA VAL A 91 17.20 18.07 -13.47
C VAL A 91 16.36 17.57 -12.29
N GLY A 92 16.73 16.43 -11.71
CA GLY A 92 15.84 15.71 -10.80
C GLY A 92 14.56 15.29 -11.53
N ASP A 93 13.40 15.66 -10.97
CA ASP A 93 12.09 15.44 -11.59
C ASP A 93 11.65 16.57 -12.54
N GLN A 94 12.40 17.67 -12.63
CA GLN A 94 12.01 18.85 -13.40
C GLN A 94 12.39 18.71 -14.88
N LEU A 95 11.39 18.44 -15.72
CA LEU A 95 11.48 18.34 -17.17
C LEU A 95 11.14 19.67 -17.83
N LYS A 96 12.05 20.22 -18.64
CA LYS A 96 11.78 21.37 -19.50
C LYS A 96 11.51 20.96 -20.94
N VAL A 97 10.38 21.39 -21.47
CA VAL A 97 9.90 21.07 -22.83
C VAL A 97 9.65 22.37 -23.58
N GLN A 98 10.14 22.43 -24.82
CA GLN A 98 9.88 23.52 -25.75
C GLN A 98 8.83 23.10 -26.77
N PHE A 99 7.84 23.97 -26.96
CA PHE A 99 6.83 23.91 -28.01
C PHE A 99 7.14 25.03 -29.01
N SER A 100 7.38 24.68 -30.27
CA SER A 100 7.62 25.65 -31.35
C SER A 100 6.81 25.29 -32.59
N ASN A 101 6.45 26.25 -33.43
CA ASN A 101 5.70 25.93 -34.65
C ASN A 101 6.52 24.99 -35.57
N LYS A 102 5.84 24.06 -36.25
CA LYS A 102 6.42 23.39 -37.41
C LYS A 102 6.54 24.38 -38.57
N LYS A 103 7.38 24.03 -39.54
CA LYS A 103 7.54 24.83 -40.76
C LYS A 103 6.17 25.05 -41.42
N ASN A 104 5.87 26.31 -41.77
CA ASN A 104 4.61 26.75 -42.38
C ASN A 104 3.36 26.56 -41.51
N LYS A 105 3.52 26.45 -40.19
CA LYS A 105 2.44 26.45 -39.20
C LYS A 105 2.57 27.67 -38.29
N SER A 106 1.44 28.15 -37.78
CA SER A 106 1.40 29.33 -36.91
C SER A 106 0.28 29.16 -35.87
N ILE A 107 0.40 28.11 -35.05
CA ILE A 107 -0.59 27.83 -34.00
C ILE A 107 -0.24 28.52 -32.67
N ILE A 108 1.05 28.81 -32.45
CA ILE A 108 1.55 29.60 -31.32
C ILE A 108 2.27 30.83 -31.88
N SER A 109 2.20 31.96 -31.18
CA SER A 109 2.82 33.22 -31.58
C SER A 109 4.34 33.20 -31.34
N GLU A 110 4.77 32.52 -30.28
CA GLU A 110 6.17 32.36 -29.90
C GLU A 110 6.48 30.96 -29.36
N ASP A 111 7.77 30.65 -29.23
CA ASP A 111 8.22 29.40 -28.64
C ASP A 111 7.89 29.36 -27.15
N ILE A 112 7.11 28.38 -26.73
CA ILE A 112 6.73 28.21 -25.33
C ILE A 112 7.66 27.21 -24.66
N ILE A 113 8.30 27.62 -23.58
CA ILE A 113 9.06 26.73 -22.71
C ILE A 113 8.24 26.48 -21.45
N LYS A 114 7.88 25.22 -21.21
CA LYS A 114 7.15 24.81 -20.01
C LYS A 114 7.97 23.81 -19.20
N SER A 115 7.91 23.96 -17.88
CA SER A 115 8.51 23.02 -16.93
C SER A 115 7.41 22.11 -16.38
N PHE A 116 7.74 20.84 -16.24
CA PHE A 116 6.88 19.81 -15.67
C PHE A 116 7.65 19.04 -14.60
N THR A 117 6.93 18.51 -13.62
CA THR A 117 7.39 17.45 -12.73
C THR A 117 7.10 16.11 -13.40
N LEU A 118 8.14 15.42 -13.87
CA LEU A 118 8.04 14.11 -14.52
C LEU A 118 8.25 12.99 -13.51
N ILE A 119 7.24 12.12 -13.36
CA ILE A 119 7.28 10.90 -12.57
C ILE A 119 7.47 9.68 -13.49
N LEU A 120 8.68 9.15 -13.48
CA LEU A 120 9.09 7.90 -14.11
C LEU A 120 8.84 6.71 -13.18
N TYR A 121 8.27 5.63 -13.71
CA TYR A 121 8.00 4.41 -12.94
C TYR A 121 8.34 3.11 -13.68
N ASN A 122 8.75 2.06 -12.97
CA ASN A 122 8.89 0.70 -13.52
C ASN A 122 8.34 -0.32 -12.51
N TYR A 123 7.35 -1.11 -12.95
CA TYR A 123 6.71 -2.16 -12.16
C TYR A 123 6.83 -3.55 -12.80
N ASP A 124 7.86 -3.78 -13.62
CA ASP A 124 8.05 -5.05 -14.35
C ASP A 124 8.23 -6.24 -13.40
N ASN A 125 8.74 -6.00 -12.20
CA ASN A 125 8.95 -7.03 -11.17
C ASN A 125 7.87 -7.03 -10.07
N ILE A 126 6.71 -6.41 -10.30
CA ILE A 126 5.67 -6.27 -9.28
C ILE A 126 5.18 -7.61 -8.74
N ASP A 127 4.98 -8.62 -9.59
CA ASP A 127 4.54 -9.95 -9.15
C ASP A 127 5.56 -10.63 -8.22
N LYS A 128 6.85 -10.47 -8.53
CA LYS A 128 7.95 -10.97 -7.71
C LYS A 128 8.03 -10.21 -6.39
N PHE A 129 7.82 -8.90 -6.41
CA PHE A 129 7.71 -8.09 -5.20
C PHE A 129 6.58 -8.60 -4.31
N ILE A 130 5.36 -8.69 -4.85
CA ILE A 130 4.15 -9.09 -4.11
C ILE A 130 4.35 -10.46 -3.47
N LYS A 131 4.80 -11.44 -4.26
CA LYS A 131 5.02 -12.81 -3.78
C LYS A 131 5.99 -12.86 -2.59
N ASN A 132 7.18 -12.27 -2.76
CA ASN A 132 8.22 -12.36 -1.74
C ASN A 132 7.89 -11.51 -0.50
N THR A 133 7.23 -10.37 -0.67
CA THR A 133 6.68 -9.59 0.45
C THR A 133 5.63 -10.39 1.20
N GLN A 134 4.73 -11.09 0.51
CA GLN A 134 3.72 -11.93 1.13
C GLN A 134 4.34 -13.09 1.93
N ASP A 135 5.40 -13.71 1.41
CA ASP A 135 6.16 -14.76 2.10
C ASP A 135 6.88 -14.22 3.34
N TYR A 136 7.49 -13.03 3.25
CA TYR A 136 8.11 -12.37 4.39
C TYR A 136 7.10 -12.06 5.50
N LEU A 137 5.97 -11.43 5.17
CA LEU A 137 4.91 -11.10 6.14
C LEU A 137 4.37 -12.36 6.85
N LYS A 138 4.33 -13.49 6.15
CA LYS A 138 3.93 -14.80 6.71
C LYS A 138 4.97 -15.38 7.66
N LEU A 139 6.25 -15.23 7.37
CA LEU A 139 7.36 -15.73 8.20
C LEU A 139 7.55 -14.90 9.48
N TYR A 140 7.26 -13.60 9.42
CA TYR A 140 7.52 -12.65 10.50
C TYR A 140 6.25 -12.03 11.09
N PRO A 141 5.26 -12.82 11.53
CA PRO A 141 4.00 -12.30 12.04
C PRO A 141 4.22 -11.33 13.21
N MET A 142 3.34 -10.34 13.32
CA MET A 142 3.33 -9.39 14.42
C MET A 142 2.84 -10.06 15.71
N ILE A 143 3.51 -9.80 16.82
CA ILE A 143 3.09 -10.32 18.13
C ILE A 143 2.23 -9.26 18.82
N ILE A 144 1.03 -9.66 19.24
CA ILE A 144 0.09 -8.83 20.00
C ILE A 144 -0.05 -9.36 21.42
N ASP A 145 -0.03 -8.47 22.39
CA ASP A 145 -0.35 -8.80 23.78
C ASP A 145 -1.87 -8.72 24.02
N LYS A 146 -2.29 -8.78 25.29
CA LYS A 146 -3.71 -8.73 25.69
C LYS A 146 -4.33 -7.34 25.50
N ASN A 147 -3.55 -6.26 25.32
CA ASN A 147 -4.06 -4.90 25.36
C ASN A 147 -5.16 -4.67 24.31
N ASN A 148 -6.10 -3.80 24.63
CA ASN A 148 -7.14 -3.42 23.68
C ASN A 148 -6.59 -2.44 22.67
N TYR A 149 -6.17 -2.95 21.51
CA TYR A 149 -5.64 -2.11 20.44
C TYR A 149 -6.73 -1.35 19.70
N ILE A 150 -6.52 -0.06 19.48
CA ILE A 150 -7.21 0.69 18.42
C ILE A 150 -6.44 0.57 17.10
N GLN A 151 -7.10 0.88 15.98
CA GLN A 151 -6.51 0.74 14.64
C GLN A 151 -5.15 1.44 14.50
N LEU A 152 -5.05 2.71 14.93
CA LEU A 152 -3.80 3.49 14.85
C LEU A 152 -2.62 2.80 15.56
N GLU A 153 -2.86 2.19 16.72
CA GLU A 153 -1.80 1.49 17.46
C GLU A 153 -1.34 0.22 16.75
N ILE A 154 -2.23 -0.45 16.01
CA ILE A 154 -1.85 -1.59 15.17
C ILE A 154 -1.03 -1.11 13.99
N GLU A 155 -1.46 -0.05 13.30
CA GLU A 155 -0.75 0.56 12.17
C GLU A 155 0.68 0.98 12.57
N ASP A 156 0.85 1.66 13.70
CA ASP A 156 2.17 2.05 14.21
C ASP A 156 3.09 0.85 14.45
N LYS A 157 2.55 -0.24 15.00
CA LYS A 157 3.31 -1.48 15.21
C LYS A 157 3.65 -2.18 13.90
N LEU A 158 2.76 -2.16 12.91
CA LEU A 158 3.04 -2.69 11.58
C LEU A 158 4.12 -1.86 10.90
N LYS A 159 4.06 -0.53 11.02
CA LYS A 159 5.06 0.41 10.47
C LYS A 159 6.43 0.13 11.06
N ALA A 160 6.53 0.13 12.38
CA ALA A 160 7.77 -0.15 13.09
C ALA A 160 8.38 -1.52 12.72
N ARG A 161 7.55 -2.50 12.36
CA ARG A 161 7.99 -3.86 12.04
C ARG A 161 8.36 -4.08 10.58
N TYR A 162 7.64 -3.47 9.65
CA TYR A 162 7.71 -3.83 8.23
C TYR A 162 8.20 -2.71 7.32
N GLN A 163 8.20 -1.45 7.77
CA GLN A 163 8.58 -0.29 6.95
C GLN A 163 9.93 -0.50 6.26
N ASN A 164 10.99 -0.74 7.04
CA ASN A 164 12.34 -0.88 6.49
C ASN A 164 12.45 -1.96 5.41
N PHE A 165 11.79 -3.10 5.61
CA PHE A 165 11.81 -4.19 4.63
C PHE A 165 11.05 -3.80 3.36
N ILE A 166 9.85 -3.23 3.49
CA ILE A 166 9.02 -2.87 2.35
C ILE A 166 9.67 -1.74 1.55
N ASP A 167 10.21 -0.72 2.22
CA ASP A 167 10.92 0.41 1.61
C ASP A 167 12.13 -0.08 0.81
N TRP A 168 13.01 -0.85 1.47
CA TRP A 168 14.20 -1.41 0.84
C TRP A 168 13.85 -2.33 -0.35
N TYR A 169 12.94 -3.28 -0.14
CA TYR A 169 12.64 -4.27 -1.16
C TYR A 169 11.86 -3.70 -2.34
N SER A 170 11.03 -2.68 -2.09
CA SER A 170 10.38 -1.91 -3.16
C SER A 170 11.42 -1.15 -3.97
N PHE A 171 12.36 -0.47 -3.32
CA PHE A 171 13.44 0.27 -4.00
C PHE A 171 14.32 -0.63 -4.89
N GLU A 172 14.58 -1.87 -4.48
CA GLU A 172 15.39 -2.82 -5.26
C GLU A 172 14.67 -3.38 -6.50
N LEU A 173 13.33 -3.52 -6.45
CA LEU A 173 12.57 -4.21 -7.51
C LEU A 173 11.69 -3.31 -8.34
N LEU A 174 11.25 -2.19 -7.77
CA LEU A 174 10.33 -1.23 -8.34
C LEU A 174 11.05 0.10 -8.45
N TYR A 175 10.79 0.81 -9.54
CA TYR A 175 11.35 2.13 -9.72
C TYR A 175 10.24 3.18 -9.65
N LEU A 176 10.46 4.24 -8.86
CA LEU A 176 9.57 5.40 -8.77
C LEU A 176 10.39 6.65 -8.42
N ASN A 177 11.05 7.29 -9.39
CA ASN A 177 11.77 8.57 -9.21
C ASN A 177 12.70 8.67 -7.97
N ASN A 178 13.41 7.59 -7.63
CA ASN A 178 14.24 7.52 -6.43
C ASN A 178 13.48 7.75 -5.09
N ILE A 179 12.16 7.61 -5.10
CA ILE A 179 11.37 7.53 -3.87
C ILE A 179 11.76 6.25 -3.14
N ASN A 180 12.06 6.37 -1.85
CA ASN A 180 12.47 5.27 -0.98
C ASN A 180 11.50 5.01 0.18
N GLU A 181 10.48 5.86 0.35
CA GLU A 181 9.48 5.80 1.43
C GLU A 181 8.19 5.08 0.97
N PHE A 182 8.33 3.89 0.37
CA PHE A 182 7.22 3.15 -0.24
C PHE A 182 6.11 2.74 0.74
N TYR A 183 6.47 2.48 1.98
CA TYR A 183 5.54 2.12 3.04
C TYR A 183 4.50 3.20 3.29
N ASP A 184 4.87 4.47 3.11
CA ASP A 184 3.96 5.59 3.32
C ASP A 184 2.86 5.66 2.25
N PHE A 185 2.96 4.86 1.18
CA PHE A 185 1.92 4.66 0.16
C PHE A 185 1.01 3.47 0.43
N LEU A 186 1.26 2.71 1.51
CA LEU A 186 0.35 1.68 1.97
C LEU A 186 -0.81 2.32 2.72
N ASP A 187 -2.02 1.83 2.44
CA ASP A 187 -3.22 2.13 3.20
C ASP A 187 -3.69 0.87 3.92
N PHE A 188 -4.29 1.04 5.09
CA PHE A 188 -4.77 -0.07 5.89
C PHE A 188 -6.29 -0.14 5.75
N ASP A 189 -6.78 -1.28 5.25
CA ASP A 189 -8.20 -1.59 5.39
C ASP A 189 -8.54 -1.60 6.89
N ALA A 190 -9.79 -1.25 7.21
CA ALA A 190 -10.29 -1.28 8.58
C ALA A 190 -9.94 -2.64 9.22
N ILE A 191 -8.99 -2.60 10.15
CA ILE A 191 -8.52 -3.81 10.81
C ILE A 191 -9.66 -4.26 11.71
N LYS A 192 -10.25 -5.42 11.39
CA LYS A 192 -11.28 -5.97 12.25
C LYS A 192 -10.68 -6.18 13.63
N THR A 193 -11.17 -5.41 14.61
CA THR A 193 -10.71 -5.46 16.01
C THR A 193 -10.97 -6.82 16.67
N THR A 194 -11.81 -7.65 16.06
CA THR A 194 -11.97 -9.07 16.44
C THR A 194 -10.78 -9.94 16.01
N LEU A 195 -9.87 -9.41 15.19
CA LEU A 195 -8.72 -10.08 14.56
C LEU A 195 -9.07 -11.45 13.99
N GLU A 196 -10.10 -11.47 13.17
CA GLU A 196 -10.37 -12.58 12.27
C GLU A 196 -9.09 -12.94 11.48
N SER A 197 -8.96 -14.20 11.08
CA SER A 197 -7.79 -14.84 10.45
C SER A 197 -7.15 -14.13 9.25
N LYS A 198 -7.76 -13.06 8.73
CA LYS A 198 -7.39 -12.37 7.50
C LYS A 198 -7.52 -10.85 7.69
N ASN A 199 -6.38 -10.17 7.85
CA ASN A 199 -6.29 -8.71 7.77
C ASN A 199 -5.38 -8.37 6.60
N TYR A 200 -5.68 -7.28 5.89
CA TYR A 200 -5.02 -6.89 4.65
C TYR A 200 -4.53 -5.46 4.74
N ILE A 201 -3.35 -5.23 4.15
CA ILE A 201 -2.81 -3.92 3.84
C ILE A 201 -3.08 -3.71 2.36
N LYS A 202 -3.81 -2.65 2.04
CA LYS A 202 -4.08 -2.28 0.65
C LYS A 202 -2.93 -1.41 0.17
N ALA A 203 -2.25 -1.89 -0.86
CA ALA A 203 -1.16 -1.17 -1.47
C ALA A 203 -1.63 -0.62 -2.80
N ASP A 204 -2.18 0.59 -2.79
CA ASP A 204 -2.71 1.16 -4.01
C ASP A 204 -1.60 1.39 -5.04
N TYR A 205 -0.41 1.84 -4.65
CA TYR A 205 0.74 1.97 -5.56
C TYR A 205 1.22 0.64 -6.18
N LEU A 206 0.81 -0.51 -5.63
CA LEU A 206 1.07 -1.83 -6.17
C LEU A 206 -0.10 -2.34 -7.01
N CYS A 207 -0.66 -1.51 -7.88
CA CYS A 207 -1.84 -1.86 -8.70
C CYS A 207 -3.03 -2.33 -7.84
N SER A 208 -3.27 -1.66 -6.70
CA SER A 208 -4.30 -2.03 -5.73
C SER A 208 -4.19 -3.48 -5.22
N THR A 209 -2.96 -3.94 -4.97
CA THR A 209 -2.70 -5.26 -4.38
C THR A 209 -3.06 -5.27 -2.90
N ASN A 210 -3.68 -6.38 -2.45
CA ASN A 210 -3.93 -6.65 -1.05
C ASN A 210 -2.84 -7.56 -0.47
N LEU A 211 -1.99 -7.02 0.40
CA LEU A 211 -0.97 -7.78 1.12
C LEU A 211 -1.56 -8.27 2.45
N LYS A 212 -1.59 -9.58 2.65
CA LYS A 212 -2.07 -10.15 3.90
C LYS A 212 -0.97 -10.07 4.97
N PHE A 213 -1.32 -9.56 6.14
CA PHE A 213 -0.46 -9.62 7.31
C PHE A 213 -1.02 -10.57 8.38
N TYR A 214 -0.14 -11.01 9.28
CA TYR A 214 -0.41 -12.09 10.21
C TYR A 214 -0.07 -11.67 11.64
N PHE A 215 -0.87 -12.17 12.58
CA PHE A 215 -0.68 -11.96 14.00
C PHE A 215 -0.46 -13.26 14.75
N ARG A 216 0.36 -13.19 15.80
CA ARG A 216 0.47 -14.18 16.86
C ARG A 216 0.21 -13.52 18.20
N ARG A 217 -0.38 -14.25 19.13
CA ARG A 217 -0.66 -13.76 20.49
C ARG A 217 0.48 -14.10 21.42
N ASP A 218 0.89 -13.14 22.24
CA ASP A 218 1.87 -13.33 23.31
C ASP A 218 1.29 -14.26 24.40
N ILE A 219 2.02 -15.33 24.72
CA ILE A 219 1.63 -16.25 25.81
C ILE A 219 1.97 -15.74 27.22
N LYS A 220 2.65 -14.61 27.39
CA LYS A 220 3.14 -14.13 28.70
C LYS A 220 2.04 -14.04 29.76
N SER A 221 0.88 -13.48 29.39
CA SER A 221 -0.29 -13.36 30.28
C SER A 221 -0.90 -14.72 30.63
N LEU A 222 -0.91 -15.68 29.69
CA LEU A 222 -1.37 -17.05 29.93
C LEU A 222 -0.44 -17.81 30.88
N ARG A 223 0.88 -17.69 30.65
CA ARG A 223 1.90 -18.38 31.46
C ARG A 223 1.87 -17.96 32.92
N ASN A 224 1.62 -16.68 33.16
CA ASN A 224 1.59 -16.10 34.50
C ASN A 224 0.20 -16.16 35.16
N SER A 225 -0.81 -16.75 34.50
CA SER A 225 -2.16 -16.82 35.06
C SER A 225 -2.23 -17.82 36.22
N GLU A 226 -2.66 -17.32 37.38
CA GLU A 226 -3.04 -18.14 38.54
C GLU A 226 -4.45 -18.71 38.38
N ASP A 227 -5.35 -17.99 37.69
CA ASP A 227 -6.70 -18.46 37.38
C ASP A 227 -6.65 -19.43 36.20
N LYS A 228 -6.75 -20.72 36.49
CA LYS A 228 -6.86 -21.80 35.51
C LYS A 228 -8.22 -22.51 35.60
N LYS A 229 -9.28 -21.78 35.99
CA LYS A 229 -10.61 -22.37 36.18
C LYS A 229 -11.54 -22.15 34.98
N ILE A 230 -12.26 -23.20 34.58
CA ILE A 230 -13.30 -23.16 33.56
C ILE A 230 -14.56 -23.91 34.00
N PHE A 231 -15.70 -23.58 33.41
CA PHE A 231 -16.90 -24.40 33.56
C PHE A 231 -16.75 -25.69 32.75
N PHE A 232 -16.94 -26.84 33.41
CA PHE A 232 -16.84 -28.15 32.74
C PHE A 232 -18.17 -28.53 32.10
N SER A 233 -18.09 -29.20 30.95
CA SER A 233 -19.25 -29.77 30.28
C SER A 233 -18.87 -31.10 29.63
N LYS A 234 -19.80 -32.06 29.65
CA LYS A 234 -19.67 -33.30 28.85
C LYS A 234 -19.84 -33.03 27.35
N ASP A 235 -20.46 -31.91 26.99
CA ASP A 235 -20.56 -31.46 25.60
C ASP A 235 -19.23 -30.81 25.16
N LYS A 236 -18.59 -31.42 24.16
CA LYS A 236 -17.30 -30.96 23.61
C LYS A 236 -17.37 -29.54 23.04
N SER A 237 -18.49 -29.15 22.45
CA SER A 237 -18.67 -27.80 21.87
C SER A 237 -18.70 -26.75 22.98
N VAL A 238 -19.46 -27.02 24.05
CA VAL A 238 -19.54 -26.17 25.24
C VAL A 238 -18.19 -26.11 25.96
N MET A 239 -17.49 -27.24 26.09
CA MET A 239 -16.14 -27.29 26.66
C MET A 239 -15.17 -26.42 25.85
N THR A 240 -15.18 -26.56 24.52
CA THR A 240 -14.33 -25.76 23.62
C THR A 240 -14.59 -24.27 23.79
N PHE A 241 -15.86 -23.87 23.86
CA PHE A 241 -16.25 -22.48 24.09
C PHE A 241 -15.81 -21.95 25.46
N ASN A 242 -15.91 -22.77 26.52
CA ASN A 242 -15.45 -22.39 27.86
C ASN A 242 -13.93 -22.21 27.92
N ILE A 243 -13.17 -23.05 27.20
CA ILE A 243 -11.73 -22.88 27.03
C ILE A 243 -11.43 -21.57 26.26
N LEU A 244 -12.15 -21.29 25.17
CA LEU A 244 -12.00 -20.04 24.41
C LEU A 244 -12.28 -18.80 25.26
N LYS A 245 -13.35 -18.82 26.06
CA LYS A 245 -13.66 -17.76 27.02
C LYS A 245 -12.54 -17.56 28.05
N TRP A 246 -11.89 -18.63 28.48
CA TRP A 246 -10.74 -18.52 29.37
C TRP A 246 -9.55 -17.90 28.64
N LEU A 247 -9.22 -18.38 27.44
CA LEU A 247 -8.14 -17.82 26.62
C LEU A 247 -8.35 -16.32 26.32
N SER A 248 -9.57 -15.88 26.04
CA SER A 248 -9.89 -14.48 25.76
C SER A 248 -9.76 -13.56 26.98
N LYS A 249 -9.77 -14.11 28.21
CA LYS A 249 -9.44 -13.32 29.41
C LYS A 249 -7.97 -12.99 29.50
N HIS A 250 -7.11 -13.77 28.85
CA HIS A 250 -5.66 -13.66 28.99
C HIS A 250 -4.96 -13.22 27.71
N THR A 251 -5.64 -13.26 26.57
CA THR A 251 -5.09 -12.91 25.25
C THR A 251 -6.12 -12.16 24.41
N TYR A 252 -5.64 -11.36 23.47
CA TYR A 252 -6.50 -10.61 22.56
C TYR A 252 -7.16 -11.56 21.54
N LEU A 253 -8.38 -12.00 21.82
CA LEU A 253 -9.11 -13.04 21.10
C LEU A 253 -10.62 -12.77 21.15
N ASN A 254 -11.31 -12.94 20.03
CA ASN A 254 -12.76 -13.02 20.02
C ASN A 254 -13.22 -14.49 20.20
N PRO A 255 -13.77 -14.90 21.36
CA PRO A 255 -14.18 -16.28 21.59
C PRO A 255 -15.38 -16.72 20.73
N TYR A 256 -16.06 -15.78 20.05
CA TYR A 256 -17.18 -16.06 19.15
C TYR A 256 -16.77 -16.32 17.71
N ASP A 257 -15.49 -16.08 17.35
CA ASP A 257 -14.98 -16.41 16.03
C ASP A 257 -14.82 -17.94 15.89
N LYS A 258 -15.46 -18.51 14.86
CA LYS A 258 -15.46 -19.96 14.58
C LYS A 258 -14.05 -20.48 14.30
N ASP A 259 -13.16 -19.67 13.74
CA ASP A 259 -11.79 -20.06 13.43
C ASP A 259 -10.93 -20.25 14.69
N CYS A 260 -11.36 -19.68 15.83
CA CYS A 260 -10.61 -19.73 17.09
C CYS A 260 -10.54 -21.15 17.69
N ALA A 261 -11.40 -22.08 17.28
CA ALA A 261 -11.28 -23.48 17.68
C ALA A 261 -9.93 -24.11 17.28
N ASN A 262 -9.26 -23.58 16.25
CA ASN A 262 -7.94 -24.08 15.79
C ASN A 262 -6.76 -23.58 16.63
N PHE A 263 -7.01 -22.72 17.62
CA PHE A 263 -5.97 -22.07 18.42
C PHE A 263 -5.36 -23.00 19.45
N PHE A 264 -6.08 -24.05 19.82
CA PHE A 264 -5.59 -25.06 20.74
C PHE A 264 -6.07 -26.44 20.31
N SER A 265 -5.46 -27.46 20.90
CA SER A 265 -5.93 -28.85 20.84
C SER A 265 -6.19 -29.33 22.27
N ILE A 266 -7.25 -30.12 22.46
CA ILE A 266 -7.51 -30.77 23.74
C ILE A 266 -6.76 -32.10 23.73
N GLU A 267 -5.77 -32.22 24.61
CA GLU A 267 -4.94 -33.42 24.73
C GLU A 267 -5.62 -34.49 25.58
N SER A 268 -6.25 -34.07 26.69
CA SER A 268 -6.89 -34.98 27.63
C SER A 268 -7.99 -34.30 28.43
N ILE A 269 -9.04 -35.05 28.78
CA ILE A 269 -10.10 -34.62 29.69
C ILE A 269 -10.28 -35.69 30.77
N ASP A 270 -10.20 -35.30 32.06
CA ASP A 270 -10.57 -36.14 33.19
C ASP A 270 -11.82 -35.58 33.86
N TYR A 271 -12.97 -36.20 33.57
CA TYR A 271 -14.26 -35.82 34.14
C TYR A 271 -14.40 -36.18 35.62
N LYS A 272 -13.59 -37.09 36.16
CA LYS A 272 -13.66 -37.48 37.57
C LYS A 272 -12.90 -36.50 38.45
N LYS A 273 -11.76 -36.01 37.96
CA LYS A 273 -10.90 -35.07 38.68
C LYS A 273 -11.15 -33.61 38.28
N GLY A 274 -11.99 -33.37 37.28
CA GLY A 274 -12.35 -32.03 36.85
C GLY A 274 -11.18 -31.27 36.24
N TYR A 275 -10.36 -31.90 35.39
CA TYR A 275 -9.31 -31.17 34.64
C TYR A 275 -9.31 -31.48 33.14
N THR A 276 -8.84 -30.51 32.36
CA THR A 276 -8.63 -30.63 30.92
C THR A 276 -7.27 -30.06 30.58
N THR A 277 -6.51 -30.75 29.73
CA THR A 277 -5.19 -30.30 29.29
C THR A 277 -5.28 -29.90 27.83
N ILE A 278 -4.81 -28.70 27.52
CA ILE A 278 -4.79 -28.13 26.18
C ILE A 278 -3.37 -27.79 25.75
N THR A 279 -3.10 -27.89 24.45
CA THR A 279 -1.88 -27.39 23.82
C THR A 279 -2.22 -26.21 22.92
N LEU A 280 -1.52 -25.09 23.09
CA LEU A 280 -1.65 -23.93 22.21
C LEU A 280 -0.93 -24.16 20.88
N ASN A 281 -1.58 -23.78 19.79
CA ASN A 281 -1.04 -23.92 18.45
C ASN A 281 -0.08 -22.77 18.11
N LYS A 282 1.20 -23.10 17.85
CA LYS A 282 2.27 -22.15 17.47
C LYS A 282 1.99 -21.31 16.22
N LYS A 283 0.97 -21.66 15.43
CA LYS A 283 0.48 -20.84 14.31
C LYS A 283 -0.17 -19.55 14.79
N TYR A 284 -0.85 -19.58 15.94
CA TYR A 284 -1.66 -18.49 16.48
C TYR A 284 -1.06 -17.81 17.71
N PHE A 285 -0.09 -18.47 18.37
CA PHE A 285 0.65 -17.97 19.52
C PHE A 285 2.14 -17.87 19.22
N ASP A 286 2.84 -16.96 19.89
CA ASP A 286 4.28 -16.76 19.71
C ASP A 286 5.10 -18.01 20.13
N LYS A 287 4.57 -18.80 21.07
CA LYS A 287 5.15 -20.06 21.55
C LYS A 287 4.08 -21.13 21.74
N SER A 288 4.50 -22.40 21.67
CA SER A 288 3.66 -23.52 22.11
C SER A 288 3.63 -23.56 23.65
N LEU A 289 2.47 -23.83 24.23
CA LEU A 289 2.28 -23.94 25.68
C LEU A 289 1.25 -25.02 25.98
N ILE A 290 1.57 -25.89 26.92
CA ILE A 290 0.62 -26.88 27.47
C ILE A 290 0.06 -26.31 28.77
N ILE A 291 -1.26 -26.34 28.91
CA ILE A 291 -1.98 -25.76 30.04
C ILE A 291 -3.01 -26.77 30.55
N THR A 292 -2.99 -27.05 31.84
CA THR A 292 -4.07 -27.78 32.51
C THR A 292 -5.02 -26.78 33.16
N LEU A 293 -6.31 -26.91 32.83
CA LEU A 293 -7.42 -26.12 33.35
C LEU A 293 -8.27 -26.99 34.27
N ASN A 294 -8.70 -26.43 35.39
CA ASN A 294 -9.47 -27.09 36.44
C ASN A 294 -10.94 -26.67 36.38
N GLU A 295 -11.82 -27.50 36.91
CA GLU A 295 -13.23 -27.20 37.09
C GLU A 295 -13.41 -26.04 38.08
N LYS A 296 -14.31 -25.12 37.74
CA LYS A 296 -14.58 -23.92 38.51
C LYS A 296 -15.38 -24.21 39.79
#